data_AF-A0A8H4SLX0-F1
#
_entry.id   AF-A0A8H4SLX0-F1
#
_cell.length_a   1.000
_cell.length_b   1.000
_cell.length_c   1.000
_cell.angle_alpha   90.00
_cell.angle_beta   90.00
_cell.angle_gamma   90.00
#
_symmetry.space_group_name_H-M   'P 1'
#
loop_
_entity.id
_entity.type
_entity.pdbx_description
1 polymer ?
#
loop_
_entity_poly.entity_id
_entity_poly.type
_entity_poly.pdbx_seq_one_letter_code
_entity_poly.pdbx_strand_id
1 'polypeptide(L)'
;MTVVNDKMAVQGADKLQFELLDKSLNCPADDQREWWQRTGPLLASLMTSAGYTNESQRQHLMLFYTSVVPYLGPYPQKFPSAMTHNELPPGTQHQFSTSKLQQKNESIRELSQVAFGFDLKPDKISVKGYTFPGLKCHLTGKDMCSVVTESIQEYLGDADRYNTIGLMKEYIETTEARANFGFVYSHDCTTPEKSRHKVYGRTKDMSWNQVQEIWDFGGRIDSPESSKGLGYLQRLWELLEIGHGPHPLGLHLVWNYETKAGMKVPATKIYFPVYGLNDQKNVHAISQYLKEIGLDIHGNEYERAVRDLFPGFDIQQTDRLICWVSFAYTEKTGVYLSVYYHSSLEYPWLEKNP
;
A
#
# COMPACT_ATOMS: atom_id res chain seq x y z
N MET A 1 -2.59 -7.15 2.71
CA MET A 1 -1.28 -7.26 2.02
C MET A 1 -0.92 -8.73 1.99
N THR A 2 -0.86 -9.34 0.82
CA THR A 2 -0.33 -10.70 0.66
C THR A 2 1.07 -10.58 0.06
N VAL A 3 2.08 -11.08 0.76
CA VAL A 3 3.43 -11.25 0.21
C VAL A 3 3.52 -12.66 -0.31
N VAL A 4 3.70 -12.83 -1.60
CA VAL A 4 3.91 -14.14 -2.20
C VAL A 4 5.34 -14.58 -1.88
N ASN A 5 5.50 -15.65 -1.13
CA ASN A 5 6.80 -16.24 -0.80
C ASN A 5 6.71 -17.75 -0.97
N ASP A 6 7.69 -18.32 -1.67
CA ASP A 6 7.77 -19.70 -2.15
C ASP A 6 7.76 -20.79 -1.04
N LYS A 7 7.64 -20.40 0.22
CA LYS A 7 7.72 -21.28 1.40
C LYS A 7 6.39 -21.58 2.07
N MET A 8 5.27 -21.04 1.57
CA MET A 8 3.95 -21.21 2.19
C MET A 8 3.01 -21.96 1.26
N ALA A 9 2.44 -23.06 1.74
CA ALA A 9 1.43 -23.83 1.01
C ALA A 9 0.19 -22.95 0.77
N VAL A 10 -0.30 -22.94 -0.47
CA VAL A 10 -1.55 -22.24 -0.82
C VAL A 10 -2.72 -23.07 -0.32
N GLN A 11 -3.50 -22.52 0.60
CA GLN A 11 -4.78 -23.11 1.05
C GLN A 11 -5.95 -22.31 0.46
N GLY A 12 -7.09 -22.96 0.27
CA GLY A 12 -8.32 -22.26 -0.11
C GLY A 12 -8.73 -21.27 0.99
N ALA A 13 -9.31 -20.12 0.62
CA ALA A 13 -9.75 -19.15 1.61
C ALA A 13 -10.76 -19.76 2.59
N ASP A 14 -10.56 -19.54 3.89
CA ASP A 14 -11.45 -20.00 4.97
C ASP A 14 -11.49 -18.94 6.08
N LYS A 15 -12.68 -18.75 6.66
CA LYS A 15 -13.00 -17.83 7.74
C LYS A 15 -13.32 -18.54 9.07
N LEU A 16 -13.14 -19.85 9.16
CA LEU A 16 -13.47 -20.64 10.35
C LEU A 16 -12.91 -20.06 11.66
N GLN A 17 -11.65 -19.61 11.67
CA GLN A 17 -11.05 -19.03 12.87
C GLN A 17 -11.73 -17.72 13.29
N PHE A 18 -12.19 -16.92 12.33
CA PHE A 18 -13.03 -15.74 12.61
C PHE A 18 -14.37 -16.18 13.22
N GLU A 19 -15.07 -17.16 12.63
CA GLU A 19 -16.38 -17.61 13.11
C GLU A 19 -16.35 -18.17 14.53
N LEU A 20 -15.27 -18.89 14.88
CA LEU A 20 -15.06 -19.39 16.23
C LEU A 20 -14.85 -18.25 17.22
N LEU A 21 -14.05 -17.24 16.85
CA LEU A 21 -13.82 -16.08 17.69
C LEU A 21 -15.09 -15.22 17.83
N ASP A 22 -15.81 -14.97 16.75
CA ASP A 22 -17.04 -14.16 16.77
C ASP A 22 -18.12 -14.72 17.69
N LYS A 23 -18.22 -16.05 17.83
CA LYS A 23 -19.12 -16.71 18.79
C LYS A 23 -18.71 -16.50 20.25
N SER A 24 -17.44 -16.25 20.50
CA SER A 24 -16.86 -16.15 21.84
C SER A 24 -16.64 -14.71 22.33
N LEU A 25 -16.51 -13.76 21.39
CA LEU A 25 -16.24 -12.36 21.68
C LEU A 25 -17.54 -11.60 21.92
N ASN A 26 -17.55 -10.76 22.95
CA ASN A 26 -18.65 -9.84 23.20
C ASN A 26 -18.24 -8.44 22.72
N CYS A 27 -18.95 -7.90 21.74
CA CYS A 27 -18.68 -6.58 21.17
C CYS A 27 -19.84 -5.62 21.53
N PRO A 28 -19.69 -4.78 22.56
CA PRO A 28 -20.80 -3.98 23.07
C PRO A 28 -21.09 -2.72 22.23
N ALA A 29 -20.16 -2.28 21.38
CA ALA A 29 -20.34 -1.11 20.53
C ALA A 29 -20.71 -1.53 19.10
N ASP A 30 -21.83 -1.01 18.59
CA ASP A 30 -22.38 -1.35 17.26
C ASP A 30 -21.37 -1.08 16.14
N ASP A 31 -20.68 0.07 16.17
CA ASP A 31 -19.65 0.43 15.17
C ASP A 31 -18.49 -0.58 15.14
N GLN A 32 -18.02 -1.01 16.31
CA GLN A 32 -16.94 -1.99 16.41
C GLN A 32 -17.41 -3.37 15.91
N ARG A 33 -18.67 -3.74 16.22
CA ARG A 33 -19.26 -5.00 15.75
C ARG A 33 -19.36 -5.00 14.22
N GLU A 34 -19.82 -3.91 13.61
CA GLU A 34 -19.86 -3.79 12.16
C GLU A 34 -18.45 -3.88 11.57
N TRP A 35 -17.48 -3.08 12.03
CA TRP A 35 -16.11 -3.17 11.54
C TRP A 35 -15.53 -4.58 11.60
N TRP A 36 -15.70 -5.26 12.73
CA TRP A 36 -15.27 -6.64 12.92
C TRP A 36 -15.92 -7.59 11.89
N GLN A 37 -17.23 -7.48 11.68
CA GLN A 37 -17.98 -8.33 10.74
C GLN A 37 -17.63 -8.08 9.26
N ARG A 38 -17.29 -6.83 8.89
CA ARG A 38 -16.99 -6.47 7.49
C ARG A 38 -15.56 -6.73 7.06
N THR A 39 -14.63 -6.75 8.01
CA THR A 39 -13.19 -6.82 7.73
C THR A 39 -12.52 -8.08 8.28
N GLY A 40 -13.04 -8.63 9.39
CA GLY A 40 -12.51 -9.83 10.05
C GLY A 40 -12.54 -11.10 9.19
N PRO A 41 -13.65 -11.43 8.48
CA PRO A 41 -13.69 -12.61 7.63
C PRO A 41 -12.68 -12.53 6.49
N LEU A 42 -12.52 -11.36 5.87
CA LEU A 42 -11.55 -11.14 4.80
C LEU A 42 -10.12 -11.30 5.31
N LEU A 43 -9.80 -10.76 6.49
CA LEU A 43 -8.50 -10.92 7.13
C LEU A 43 -8.19 -12.40 7.44
N ALA A 44 -9.16 -13.15 7.95
CA ALA A 44 -9.02 -14.58 8.21
C ALA A 44 -8.74 -15.36 6.91
N SER A 45 -9.54 -15.12 5.87
CA SER A 45 -9.36 -15.73 4.56
C SER A 45 -8.00 -15.43 3.95
N LEU A 46 -7.52 -14.18 4.03
CA LEU A 46 -6.18 -13.80 3.57
C LEU A 46 -5.07 -14.56 4.30
N MET A 47 -5.19 -14.73 5.62
CA MET A 47 -4.21 -15.50 6.39
C MET A 47 -4.24 -16.99 6.05
N THR A 48 -5.42 -17.57 5.84
CA THR A 48 -5.56 -18.95 5.36
C THR A 48 -4.90 -19.13 4.00
N SER A 49 -5.21 -18.27 3.01
CA SER A 49 -4.59 -18.33 1.69
C SER A 49 -3.06 -18.16 1.73
N ALA A 50 -2.55 -17.43 2.71
CA ALA A 50 -1.13 -17.25 2.96
C ALA A 50 -0.49 -18.36 3.81
N GLY A 51 -1.22 -19.43 4.16
CA GLY A 51 -0.68 -20.60 4.86
C GLY A 51 -0.42 -20.40 6.35
N TYR A 52 -1.12 -19.47 7.01
CA TYR A 52 -1.01 -19.27 8.46
C TYR A 52 -1.67 -20.44 9.20
N THR A 53 -1.02 -20.91 10.26
CA THR A 53 -1.60 -21.93 11.14
C THR A 53 -2.84 -21.39 11.87
N ASN A 54 -3.76 -22.27 12.27
CA ASN A 54 -4.94 -21.89 13.05
C ASN A 54 -4.58 -21.06 14.30
N GLU A 55 -3.48 -21.41 14.97
CA GLU A 55 -3.01 -20.65 16.14
C GLU A 55 -2.58 -19.24 15.76
N SER A 56 -1.76 -19.09 14.73
CA SER A 56 -1.31 -17.79 14.26
C SER A 56 -2.49 -16.94 13.77
N GLN A 57 -3.45 -17.52 13.06
CA GLN A 57 -4.67 -16.83 12.65
C GLN A 57 -5.45 -16.27 13.85
N ARG A 58 -5.67 -17.08 14.90
CA ARG A 58 -6.36 -16.62 16.11
C ARG A 58 -5.62 -15.48 16.81
N GLN A 59 -4.30 -15.58 16.94
CA GLN A 59 -3.49 -14.52 17.58
C GLN A 59 -3.59 -13.19 16.83
N HIS A 60 -3.49 -13.21 15.51
CA HIS A 60 -3.58 -12.00 14.69
C HIS A 60 -5.00 -11.44 14.59
N LEU A 61 -6.03 -12.30 14.52
CA LEU A 61 -7.42 -11.86 14.58
C LEU A 61 -7.74 -11.21 15.92
N MET A 62 -7.24 -11.77 17.03
CA MET A 62 -7.38 -11.17 18.35
C MET A 62 -6.69 -9.82 18.44
N LEU A 63 -5.46 -9.68 17.95
CA LEU A 63 -4.78 -8.38 17.87
C LEU A 63 -5.62 -7.37 17.07
N PHE A 64 -6.13 -7.78 15.90
CA PHE A 64 -6.96 -6.91 15.07
C PHE A 64 -8.22 -6.46 15.81
N TYR A 65 -8.92 -7.41 16.44
CA TYR A 65 -10.12 -7.14 17.24
C TYR A 65 -9.84 -6.22 18.44
N THR A 66 -8.76 -6.44 19.19
CA THR A 66 -8.50 -5.69 20.43
C THR A 66 -7.79 -4.35 20.21
N SER A 67 -7.00 -4.24 19.14
CA SER A 67 -6.03 -3.15 18.98
C SER A 67 -6.21 -2.34 17.69
N VAL A 68 -7.04 -2.79 16.75
CA VAL A 68 -7.34 -2.04 15.52
C VAL A 68 -8.80 -1.64 15.45
N VAL A 69 -9.73 -2.60 15.58
CA VAL A 69 -11.18 -2.35 15.48
C VAL A 69 -11.68 -1.19 16.36
N PRO A 70 -11.27 -1.04 17.64
CA PRO A 70 -11.73 0.06 18.49
C PRO A 70 -11.31 1.45 17.99
N TYR A 71 -10.29 1.53 17.13
CA TYR A 71 -9.71 2.77 16.61
C TYR A 71 -10.13 3.09 15.17
N LEU A 72 -10.98 2.27 14.54
CA LEU A 72 -11.51 2.54 13.20
C LEU A 72 -12.61 3.61 13.20
N GLY A 73 -13.14 3.96 14.37
CA GLY A 73 -14.19 4.97 14.52
C GLY A 73 -15.56 4.47 14.05
N PRO A 74 -16.49 5.38 13.71
CA PRO A 74 -17.86 5.02 13.33
C PRO A 74 -17.94 4.18 12.06
N TYR A 75 -18.93 3.30 11.97
CA TYR A 75 -19.28 2.57 10.75
C TYR A 75 -20.63 3.05 10.17
N PRO A 76 -20.77 3.18 8.85
CA PRO A 76 -19.68 3.26 7.88
C PRO A 76 -18.73 4.45 8.14
N GLN A 77 -17.49 4.37 7.65
CA GLN A 77 -16.44 5.35 7.98
C GLN A 77 -16.85 6.79 7.69
N LYS A 78 -16.56 7.74 8.59
CA LYS A 78 -16.90 9.16 8.37
C LYS A 78 -15.68 10.01 8.01
N PHE A 79 -14.48 9.43 8.10
CA PHE A 79 -13.22 10.11 7.86
C PHE A 79 -12.56 9.55 6.58
N PRO A 80 -12.26 10.41 5.58
CA PRO A 80 -11.55 9.99 4.37
C PRO A 80 -10.06 9.86 4.69
N SER A 81 -9.68 8.67 5.14
CA SER A 81 -8.29 8.31 5.37
C SER A 81 -7.48 8.41 4.09
N ALA A 82 -6.27 8.98 4.17
CA ALA A 82 -5.32 9.03 3.04
C ALA A 82 -4.81 7.63 2.62
N MET A 83 -5.11 6.58 3.39
CA MET A 83 -4.66 5.21 3.14
C MET A 83 -5.61 4.38 2.26
N THR A 84 -6.84 4.84 2.00
CA THR A 84 -7.87 4.04 1.31
C THR A 84 -8.59 4.87 0.26
N HIS A 85 -8.87 4.30 -0.92
CA HIS A 85 -9.73 4.89 -1.94
C HIS A 85 -11.21 4.68 -1.65
N ASN A 86 -11.63 4.79 -0.39
CA ASN A 86 -13.03 4.60 -0.05
C ASN A 86 -13.80 5.89 -0.37
N GLU A 87 -14.60 5.84 -1.42
CA GLU A 87 -15.50 6.92 -1.83
C GLU A 87 -16.50 7.20 -0.70
N LEU A 88 -16.30 8.29 0.05
CA LEU A 88 -17.35 8.80 0.92
C LEU A 88 -18.44 9.47 0.06
N PRO A 89 -19.72 9.35 0.43
CA PRO A 89 -20.79 9.96 -0.32
C PRO A 89 -20.65 11.49 -0.31
N PRO A 90 -21.08 12.17 -1.38
CA PRO A 90 -21.16 13.62 -1.41
C PRO A 90 -21.96 14.17 -0.22
N GLY A 91 -21.50 15.25 0.41
CA GLY A 91 -22.21 15.98 1.47
C GLY A 91 -21.93 15.53 2.91
N THR A 92 -20.87 14.77 3.19
CA THR A 92 -20.49 14.46 4.58
C THR A 92 -19.95 15.70 5.32
N GLN A 93 -20.17 15.80 6.64
CA GLN A 93 -19.64 16.89 7.50
C GLN A 93 -18.12 17.12 7.33
N HIS A 94 -17.37 16.05 7.07
CA HIS A 94 -15.95 16.13 6.77
C HIS A 94 -15.69 16.79 5.43
N GLN A 95 -16.45 16.44 4.38
CA GLN A 95 -16.38 17.12 3.09
C GLN A 95 -16.66 18.62 3.23
N PHE A 96 -17.55 19.03 4.15
CA PHE A 96 -17.77 20.45 4.47
C PHE A 96 -16.59 21.10 5.22
N SER A 97 -15.87 20.38 6.06
CA SER A 97 -14.67 20.88 6.75
C SER A 97 -13.50 21.00 5.80
N THR A 98 -13.24 19.96 4.99
CA THR A 98 -12.26 20.01 3.91
C THR A 98 -12.64 21.05 2.88
N SER A 99 -13.93 21.19 2.52
CA SER A 99 -14.38 22.22 1.58
C SER A 99 -14.25 23.62 2.17
N LYS A 100 -14.44 23.82 3.48
CA LYS A 100 -14.18 25.12 4.13
C LYS A 100 -12.68 25.48 4.14
N LEU A 101 -11.80 24.50 4.34
CA LEU A 101 -10.34 24.69 4.22
C LEU A 101 -9.95 24.94 2.75
N GLN A 102 -10.51 24.17 1.82
CA GLN A 102 -10.29 24.30 0.36
C GLN A 102 -10.85 25.62 -0.21
N GLN A 103 -12.02 26.08 0.25
CA GLN A 103 -12.62 27.38 -0.13
C GLN A 103 -11.82 28.58 0.37
N LYS A 104 -10.96 28.38 1.39
CA LYS A 104 -10.02 29.39 1.89
C LYS A 104 -8.69 29.42 1.12
N ASN A 105 -8.62 28.86 -0.10
CA ASN A 105 -7.42 28.79 -0.93
C ASN A 105 -6.29 27.89 -0.38
N GLU A 106 -6.62 26.89 0.45
CA GLU A 106 -5.63 25.94 0.96
C GLU A 106 -5.48 24.73 0.03
N SER A 107 -4.24 24.42 -0.37
CA SER A 107 -3.86 23.31 -1.25
C SER A 107 -4.00 21.91 -0.61
N ILE A 108 -4.56 21.82 0.61
CA ILE A 108 -4.66 20.59 1.39
C ILE A 108 -5.90 19.79 0.96
N ARG A 109 -5.66 18.60 0.40
CA ARG A 109 -6.72 17.66 -0.01
C ARG A 109 -6.97 16.57 1.03
N GLU A 110 -5.95 16.17 1.79
CA GLU A 110 -6.02 15.10 2.79
C GLU A 110 -5.70 15.62 4.21
N LEU A 111 -6.53 15.25 5.19
CA LEU A 111 -6.37 15.68 6.60
C LEU A 111 -5.72 14.62 7.50
N SER A 112 -5.40 13.44 6.95
CA SER A 112 -4.63 12.44 7.67
C SER A 112 -3.25 13.01 8.02
N GLN A 113 -2.78 12.78 9.24
CA GLN A 113 -1.44 13.20 9.69
C GLN A 113 -0.54 12.00 9.98
N VAL A 114 -1.14 10.91 10.44
CA VAL A 114 -0.44 9.66 10.77
C VAL A 114 -1.27 8.44 10.39
N ALA A 115 -0.60 7.33 10.09
CA ALA A 115 -1.21 6.01 9.97
C ALA A 115 -0.24 4.93 10.45
N PHE A 116 -0.75 3.71 10.65
CA PHE A 116 0.06 2.55 11.02
C PHE A 116 -0.09 1.42 10.00
N GLY A 117 1.00 0.69 9.78
CA GLY A 117 1.01 -0.57 9.05
C GLY A 117 1.44 -1.71 9.95
N PHE A 118 0.82 -2.88 9.77
CA PHE A 118 1.14 -4.08 10.52
C PHE A 118 1.57 -5.18 9.55
N ASP A 119 2.84 -5.56 9.60
CA ASP A 119 3.34 -6.76 8.93
C ASP A 119 3.09 -7.93 9.88
N LEU A 120 2.05 -8.70 9.60
CA LEU A 120 1.76 -9.94 10.30
C LEU A 120 2.75 -11.00 9.78
N LYS A 121 3.42 -11.71 10.68
CA LYS A 121 4.27 -12.86 10.40
C LYS A 121 3.85 -13.98 11.34
N PRO A 122 4.09 -15.26 11.01
CA PRO A 122 3.55 -16.38 11.80
C PRO A 122 3.80 -16.29 13.31
N ASP A 123 4.95 -15.74 13.72
CA ASP A 123 5.45 -15.68 15.10
C ASP A 123 5.59 -14.26 15.67
N LYS A 124 5.34 -13.20 14.88
CA LYS A 124 5.55 -11.82 15.32
C LYS A 124 4.83 -10.78 14.47
N ILE A 125 4.66 -9.60 15.02
CA ILE A 125 4.16 -8.42 14.32
C ILE A 125 5.30 -7.41 14.17
N SER A 126 5.47 -6.84 12.97
CA SER A 126 6.30 -5.65 12.78
C SER A 126 5.41 -4.45 12.50
N VAL A 127 5.60 -3.35 13.24
CA VAL A 127 4.79 -2.14 13.10
C VAL A 127 5.55 -1.11 12.27
N LYS A 128 4.84 -0.39 11.41
CA LYS A 128 5.33 0.74 10.63
C LYS A 128 4.51 1.97 10.95
N GLY A 129 5.18 3.11 11.10
CA GLY A 129 4.54 4.41 11.20
C GLY A 129 4.58 5.13 9.86
N TYR A 130 3.48 5.78 9.49
CA TYR A 130 3.36 6.66 8.34
C TYR A 130 3.03 8.07 8.81
N THR A 131 3.64 9.07 8.18
CA THR A 131 3.41 10.49 8.43
C THR A 131 3.07 11.20 7.14
N PHE A 132 2.04 12.05 7.19
CA PHE A 132 1.57 12.86 6.06
C PHE A 132 1.85 14.34 6.38
N PRO A 133 2.89 14.95 5.77
CA PRO A 133 3.37 16.26 6.20
C PRO A 133 2.55 17.43 5.65
N GLY A 134 1.49 17.20 4.86
CA GLY A 134 0.74 18.25 4.15
C GLY A 134 0.28 19.40 5.06
N LEU A 135 -0.33 19.10 6.21
CA LEU A 135 -0.75 20.12 7.18
C LEU A 135 0.44 20.88 7.79
N LYS A 136 1.55 20.20 8.06
CA LYS A 136 2.77 20.83 8.60
C LYS A 136 3.41 21.76 7.56
N CYS A 137 3.45 21.34 6.30
CA CYS A 137 3.95 22.14 5.18
C CYS A 137 3.12 23.42 5.03
N HIS A 138 1.79 23.29 5.04
CA HIS A 138 0.88 24.42 4.96
C HIS A 138 1.10 25.44 6.10
N LEU A 139 1.18 24.97 7.34
CA LEU A 139 1.38 25.86 8.50
C LEU A 139 2.75 26.54 8.52
N THR A 140 3.78 25.93 7.93
CA THR A 140 5.15 26.44 7.98
C THR A 140 5.58 27.16 6.71
N GLY A 141 4.83 27.04 5.62
CA GLY A 141 5.21 27.52 4.29
C GLY A 141 6.37 26.75 3.65
N LYS A 142 6.85 25.66 4.28
CA LYS A 142 7.90 24.79 3.72
C LYS A 142 7.31 23.77 2.75
N ASP A 143 8.06 23.39 1.72
CA ASP A 143 7.64 22.34 0.80
C ASP A 143 7.83 20.92 1.38
N MET A 144 7.06 19.95 0.87
CA MET A 144 7.04 18.57 1.39
C MET A 144 8.40 17.88 1.30
N CYS A 145 9.13 18.06 0.20
CA CYS A 145 10.44 17.45 -0.01
C CYS A 145 11.41 17.94 1.06
N SER A 146 11.49 19.27 1.27
CA SER A 146 12.36 19.87 2.28
C SER A 146 11.97 19.43 3.69
N VAL A 147 10.68 19.49 4.07
CA VAL A 147 10.22 19.06 5.41
C VAL A 147 10.63 17.63 5.72
N VAL A 148 10.42 16.70 4.79
CA VAL A 148 10.70 15.28 5.02
C VAL A 148 12.21 14.99 4.99
N THR A 149 12.93 15.49 3.98
CA THR A 149 14.37 15.21 3.85
C THR A 149 15.19 15.84 4.98
N GLU A 150 14.90 17.10 5.37
CA GLU A 150 15.55 17.75 6.53
C GLU A 150 15.30 16.97 7.82
N SER A 151 14.04 16.55 8.06
CA SER A 151 13.69 15.81 9.28
C SER A 151 14.39 14.45 9.37
N ILE A 152 14.49 13.72 8.25
CA ILE A 152 15.18 12.42 8.23
C ILE A 152 16.69 12.61 8.38
N GLN A 153 17.26 13.63 7.75
CA GLN A 153 18.68 13.94 7.86
C GLN A 153 19.07 14.31 9.30
N GLU A 154 18.26 15.13 9.98
CA GLU A 154 18.43 15.44 11.40
C GLU A 154 18.32 14.18 12.28
N TYR A 155 17.34 13.31 12.00
CA TYR A 155 17.11 12.09 12.76
C TYR A 155 18.23 11.05 12.59
N LEU A 156 18.71 10.84 11.36
CA LEU A 156 19.74 9.85 11.08
C LEU A 156 21.14 10.32 11.46
N GLY A 157 21.44 11.62 11.30
CA GLY A 157 22.78 12.15 11.53
C GLY A 157 23.87 11.31 10.85
N ASP A 158 24.89 10.92 11.62
CA ASP A 158 26.03 10.12 11.13
C ASP A 158 25.65 8.70 10.65
N ALA A 159 24.44 8.22 10.95
CA ALA A 159 23.97 6.91 10.48
C ALA A 159 23.76 6.88 8.95
N ASP A 160 23.47 8.03 8.32
CA ASP A 160 23.44 8.19 6.86
C ASP A 160 24.83 8.50 6.28
N ARG A 161 25.83 7.68 6.64
CA ARG A 161 27.25 7.87 6.27
C ARG A 161 27.54 7.99 4.77
N TYR A 162 26.61 7.55 3.91
CA TYR A 162 26.74 7.62 2.45
C TYR A 162 25.87 8.72 1.83
N ASN A 163 25.26 9.57 2.65
CA ASN A 163 24.42 10.70 2.22
C ASN A 163 23.30 10.27 1.25
N THR A 164 22.63 9.16 1.54
CA THR A 164 21.54 8.65 0.71
C THR A 164 20.36 9.62 0.66
N ILE A 165 20.13 10.40 1.72
CA ILE A 165 19.11 11.46 1.72
C ILE A 165 19.53 12.61 0.80
N GLY A 166 20.81 12.98 0.76
CA GLY A 166 21.32 13.95 -0.19
C GLY A 166 21.17 13.50 -1.64
N LEU A 167 21.43 12.22 -1.93
CA LEU A 167 21.18 11.64 -3.26
C LEU A 167 19.69 11.74 -3.64
N MET A 168 18.79 11.35 -2.73
CA MET A 168 17.32 11.54 -2.87
C MET A 168 16.96 12.97 -3.26
N LYS A 169 17.51 13.94 -2.52
CA LYS A 169 17.25 15.36 -2.72
C LYS A 169 17.76 15.88 -4.06
N GLU A 170 19.00 15.55 -4.42
CA GLU A 170 19.64 16.02 -5.67
C GLU A 170 18.87 15.56 -6.91
N TYR A 171 18.49 14.27 -6.97
CA TYR A 171 17.66 13.78 -8.08
C TYR A 171 16.33 14.51 -8.14
N ILE A 172 15.60 14.56 -7.02
CA ILE A 172 14.26 15.14 -6.99
C ILE A 172 14.26 16.63 -7.35
N GLU A 173 15.31 17.38 -7.00
CA GLU A 173 15.48 18.78 -7.40
C GLU A 173 15.55 19.00 -8.91
N THR A 174 15.89 17.97 -9.67
CA THR A 174 15.95 18.02 -11.15
C THR A 174 14.65 17.58 -11.82
N THR A 175 13.61 17.23 -11.04
CA THR A 175 12.37 16.63 -11.55
C THR A 175 11.13 17.46 -11.22
N GLU A 176 10.13 17.40 -12.09
CA GLU A 176 8.78 17.94 -11.83
C GLU A 176 8.07 17.23 -10.66
N ALA A 177 8.57 16.05 -10.27
CA ALA A 177 8.06 15.30 -9.13
C ALA A 177 8.30 15.99 -7.78
N ARG A 178 9.20 16.99 -7.69
CA ARG A 178 9.51 17.70 -6.43
C ARG A 178 8.26 18.18 -5.70
N ALA A 179 7.29 18.74 -6.42
CA ALA A 179 6.06 19.27 -5.83
C ALA A 179 5.22 18.20 -5.09
N ASN A 180 5.42 16.93 -5.42
CA ASN A 180 4.68 15.79 -4.91
C ASN A 180 5.55 14.78 -4.17
N PHE A 181 6.86 15.05 -4.02
CA PHE A 181 7.79 14.18 -3.31
C PHE A 181 7.80 14.49 -1.82
N GLY A 182 7.77 13.44 -0.99
CA GLY A 182 7.60 13.57 0.46
C GLY A 182 6.14 13.64 0.91
N PHE A 183 5.16 13.38 0.04
CA PHE A 183 3.75 13.41 0.44
C PHE A 183 3.38 12.34 1.48
N VAL A 184 4.20 11.30 1.60
CA VAL A 184 4.22 10.35 2.73
C VAL A 184 5.66 10.07 3.13
N TYR A 185 5.89 10.01 4.43
CA TYR A 185 7.07 9.41 5.03
C TYR A 185 6.67 8.15 5.80
N SER A 186 7.46 7.09 5.76
CA SER A 186 7.25 5.93 6.63
C SER A 186 8.54 5.40 7.25
N HIS A 187 8.41 4.78 8.43
CA HIS A 187 9.51 4.14 9.13
C HIS A 187 9.07 2.84 9.81
N ASP A 188 10.01 1.93 10.07
CA ASP A 188 9.75 0.78 10.93
C ASP A 188 9.81 1.22 12.41
N CYS A 189 8.83 0.83 13.22
CA CYS A 189 8.79 1.10 14.66
C CYS A 189 9.72 0.12 15.40
N THR A 190 11.03 0.34 15.25
CA THR A 190 12.13 -0.44 15.82
C THR A 190 13.26 0.51 16.24
N THR A 191 14.42 -0.02 16.66
CA THR A 191 15.57 0.84 17.00
C THR A 191 16.04 1.64 15.76
N PRO A 192 16.51 2.89 15.93
CA PRO A 192 16.85 3.77 14.81
C PRO A 192 17.79 3.12 13.78
N GLU A 193 18.79 2.36 14.23
CA GLU A 193 19.81 1.72 13.40
C GLU A 193 19.25 0.58 12.53
N LYS A 194 18.10 0.02 12.93
CA LYS A 194 17.42 -1.05 12.20
C LYS A 194 16.25 -0.54 11.37
N SER A 195 15.81 0.71 11.59
CA SER A 195 14.65 1.26 10.90
C SER A 195 14.97 1.56 9.44
N ARG A 196 14.03 1.24 8.57
CA ARG A 196 14.06 1.69 7.18
C ARG A 196 13.18 2.92 7.03
N HIS A 197 13.73 3.96 6.45
CA HIS A 197 13.09 5.24 6.18
C HIS A 197 12.67 5.28 4.72
N LYS A 198 11.40 5.57 4.45
CA LYS A 198 10.86 5.60 3.08
C LYS A 198 10.24 6.94 2.80
N VAL A 199 10.67 7.56 1.71
CA VAL A 199 10.12 8.82 1.23
C VAL A 199 9.36 8.56 -0.05
N TYR A 200 8.07 8.88 -0.06
CA TYR A 200 7.18 8.57 -1.16
C TYR A 200 7.05 9.74 -2.12
N GLY A 201 7.00 9.45 -3.42
CA GLY A 201 6.67 10.39 -4.49
C GLY A 201 5.45 9.91 -5.29
N ARG A 202 4.82 10.84 -6.01
CA ARG A 202 3.70 10.53 -6.89
C ARG A 202 3.72 11.42 -8.15
N THR A 203 3.29 10.86 -9.29
CA THR A 203 3.24 11.56 -10.59
C THR A 203 2.02 11.13 -11.41
N LYS A 204 1.53 12.02 -12.28
CA LYS A 204 0.48 11.69 -13.28
C LYS A 204 1.04 11.08 -14.54
N ASP A 205 2.35 11.20 -14.77
CA ASP A 205 3.00 10.58 -15.90
C ASP A 205 3.07 9.06 -15.69
N MET A 206 2.19 8.35 -16.39
CA MET A 206 2.09 6.89 -16.41
C MET A 206 2.75 6.33 -17.68
N SER A 207 3.91 6.87 -18.08
CA SER A 207 4.71 6.33 -19.17
C SER A 207 5.78 5.38 -18.67
N TRP A 208 6.20 4.44 -19.53
CA TRP A 208 7.33 3.57 -19.22
C TRP A 208 8.63 4.35 -18.99
N ASN A 209 8.85 5.45 -19.72
CA ASN A 209 10.01 6.30 -19.53
C ASN A 209 10.07 6.87 -18.11
N GLN A 210 8.93 7.34 -17.59
CA GLN A 210 8.85 7.83 -16.22
C GLN A 210 9.11 6.72 -15.19
N VAL A 211 8.58 5.51 -15.42
CA VAL A 211 8.82 4.34 -14.57
C VAL A 211 10.30 3.97 -14.53
N GLN A 212 10.97 3.95 -15.69
CA GLN A 212 12.40 3.67 -15.80
C GLN A 212 13.23 4.73 -15.08
N GLU A 213 12.94 6.02 -15.30
CA GLU A 213 13.65 7.12 -14.65
C GLU A 213 13.52 7.06 -13.11
N ILE A 214 12.33 6.75 -12.60
CA ILE A 214 12.13 6.54 -11.15
C ILE A 214 12.93 5.33 -10.66
N TRP A 215 12.93 4.24 -11.43
CA TRP A 215 13.60 3.00 -11.06
C TRP A 215 15.12 3.18 -10.92
N ASP A 216 15.75 3.73 -11.95
CA ASP A 216 17.20 3.91 -12.05
C ASP A 216 17.69 5.25 -11.48
N PHE A 217 16.79 6.02 -10.88
CA PHE A 217 17.10 7.28 -10.20
C PHE A 217 17.65 8.35 -11.16
N GLY A 218 17.07 8.43 -12.35
CA GLY A 218 17.53 9.27 -13.46
C GLY A 218 18.90 8.86 -13.98
N GLY A 219 19.14 7.55 -14.09
CA GLY A 219 20.41 6.94 -14.50
C GLY A 219 21.52 6.95 -13.44
N ARG A 220 21.24 7.39 -12.21
CA ARG A 220 22.23 7.42 -11.12
C ARG A 220 22.47 6.05 -10.49
N ILE A 221 21.53 5.11 -10.65
CA ILE A 221 21.67 3.71 -10.26
C ILE A 221 21.92 2.86 -11.51
N ASP A 222 23.19 2.77 -11.88
CA ASP A 222 23.67 1.89 -12.95
C ASP A 222 24.40 0.69 -12.33
N SER A 223 23.65 -0.39 -12.11
CA SER A 223 24.22 -1.64 -11.57
C SER A 223 23.55 -2.85 -12.20
N PRO A 224 24.24 -4.02 -12.27
CA PRO A 224 23.64 -5.25 -12.79
C PRO A 224 22.34 -5.65 -12.07
N GLU A 225 22.27 -5.43 -10.74
CA GLU A 225 21.06 -5.66 -9.95
C GLU A 225 19.90 -4.77 -10.43
N SER A 226 20.18 -3.47 -10.64
CA SER A 226 19.19 -2.50 -11.12
C SER A 226 18.68 -2.86 -12.51
N SER A 227 19.57 -3.18 -13.46
CA SER A 227 19.20 -3.55 -14.83
C SER A 227 18.38 -4.83 -14.87
N LYS A 228 18.74 -5.83 -14.05
CA LYS A 228 17.98 -7.08 -13.93
C LYS A 228 16.59 -6.84 -13.33
N GLY A 229 16.52 -6.03 -12.28
CA GLY A 229 15.25 -5.62 -11.67
C GLY A 229 14.35 -4.85 -12.64
N LEU A 230 14.93 -3.97 -13.47
CA LEU A 230 14.21 -3.23 -14.50
C LEU A 230 13.59 -4.16 -15.54
N GLY A 231 14.27 -5.24 -15.94
CA GLY A 231 13.71 -6.25 -16.84
C GLY A 231 12.48 -6.95 -16.26
N TYR A 232 12.52 -7.35 -14.98
CA TYR A 232 11.35 -7.90 -14.30
C TYR A 232 10.20 -6.89 -14.17
N LEU A 233 10.53 -5.63 -13.90
CA LEU A 233 9.57 -4.52 -13.79
C LEU A 233 8.90 -4.23 -15.14
N GLN A 234 9.66 -4.21 -16.23
CA GLN A 234 9.15 -4.02 -17.58
C GLN A 234 8.15 -5.10 -17.94
N ARG A 235 8.45 -6.35 -17.59
CA ARG A 235 7.53 -7.44 -17.87
C ARG A 235 6.22 -7.32 -17.09
N LEU A 236 6.28 -6.90 -15.83
CA LEU A 236 5.07 -6.61 -15.04
C LEU A 236 4.26 -5.48 -15.66
N TRP A 237 4.92 -4.40 -16.09
CA TRP A 237 4.29 -3.25 -16.74
C TRP A 237 3.51 -3.63 -17.99
N GLU A 238 4.13 -4.45 -18.86
CA GLU A 238 3.49 -4.95 -20.08
C GLU A 238 2.23 -5.77 -19.80
N LEU A 239 2.28 -6.64 -18.78
CA LEU A 239 1.13 -7.48 -18.42
C LEU A 239 -0.01 -6.69 -17.79
N LEU A 240 0.29 -5.63 -17.02
CA LEU A 240 -0.73 -4.81 -16.37
C LEU A 240 -1.47 -3.88 -17.34
N GLU A 241 -0.91 -3.58 -18.52
CA GLU A 241 -1.53 -2.72 -19.54
C GLU A 241 -1.94 -1.31 -19.04
N ILE A 242 -1.24 -0.77 -18.03
CA ILE A 242 -1.59 0.49 -17.34
C ILE A 242 -1.05 1.76 -18.03
N GLY A 243 -0.28 1.61 -19.12
CA GLY A 243 0.46 2.70 -19.78
C GLY A 243 -0.18 3.31 -21.03
N HIS A 244 -1.45 3.01 -21.32
CA HIS A 244 -2.11 3.41 -22.57
C HIS A 244 -2.72 4.82 -22.57
N GLY A 245 -2.43 5.63 -21.55
CA GLY A 245 -2.93 6.99 -21.42
C GLY A 245 -3.09 7.40 -19.94
N PRO A 246 -3.78 8.53 -19.69
CA PRO A 246 -4.14 8.92 -18.33
C PRO A 246 -4.96 7.83 -17.65
N HIS A 247 -4.68 7.56 -16.38
CA HIS A 247 -5.47 6.64 -15.57
C HIS A 247 -6.95 7.10 -15.53
N PRO A 248 -7.95 6.20 -15.67
CA PRO A 248 -9.37 6.58 -15.81
C PRO A 248 -9.91 7.40 -14.62
N LEU A 249 -9.46 7.07 -13.42
CA LEU A 249 -9.80 7.81 -12.18
C LEU A 249 -8.81 8.92 -11.82
N GLY A 250 -7.85 9.24 -12.71
CA GLY A 250 -6.82 10.26 -12.45
C GLY A 250 -5.86 9.93 -11.31
N LEU A 251 -5.70 8.64 -10.97
CA LEU A 251 -4.76 8.18 -9.95
C LEU A 251 -3.31 8.37 -10.40
N HIS A 252 -2.43 8.54 -9.43
CA HIS A 252 -1.00 8.75 -9.67
C HIS A 252 -0.23 7.43 -9.66
N LEU A 253 0.83 7.34 -10.46
CA LEU A 253 1.91 6.41 -10.18
C LEU A 253 2.55 6.81 -8.85
N VAL A 254 2.78 5.86 -7.95
CA VAL A 254 3.41 6.11 -6.65
C VAL A 254 4.72 5.33 -6.57
N TRP A 255 5.73 5.90 -5.92
CA TRP A 255 6.96 5.18 -5.59
C TRP A 255 7.45 5.58 -4.20
N ASN A 256 8.37 4.81 -3.64
CA ASN A 256 9.25 5.29 -2.59
C ASN A 256 10.71 4.97 -2.87
N TYR A 257 11.55 5.82 -2.29
CA TYR A 257 12.95 5.53 -2.04
C TYR A 257 13.12 5.15 -0.58
N GLU A 258 13.68 3.97 -0.35
CA GLU A 258 13.97 3.42 0.97
C GLU A 258 15.45 3.66 1.31
N THR A 259 15.74 4.10 2.54
CA THR A 259 17.08 4.09 3.11
C THR A 259 17.13 3.59 4.55
N LYS A 260 18.32 3.24 5.01
CA LYS A 260 18.63 2.81 6.38
C LYS A 260 20.11 3.02 6.67
N ALA A 261 20.48 2.90 7.95
CA ALA A 261 21.87 3.01 8.38
C ALA A 261 22.82 2.14 7.53
N GLY A 262 23.88 2.76 7.01
CA GLY A 262 24.95 2.10 6.28
C GLY A 262 24.61 1.65 4.85
N MET A 263 23.45 2.01 4.31
CA MET A 263 23.07 1.73 2.93
C MET A 263 23.72 2.71 1.96
N LYS A 264 24.24 2.25 0.81
CA LYS A 264 25.02 3.07 -0.13
C LYS A 264 24.17 3.82 -1.15
N VAL A 265 23.08 3.21 -1.60
CA VAL A 265 22.19 3.73 -2.63
C VAL A 265 20.75 3.45 -2.24
N PRO A 266 19.83 4.42 -2.36
CA PRO A 266 18.40 4.22 -2.18
C PRO A 266 17.87 2.96 -2.87
N ALA A 267 16.99 2.21 -2.20
CA ALA A 267 16.26 1.13 -2.86
C ALA A 267 14.91 1.65 -3.36
N THR A 268 14.57 1.33 -4.61
CA THR A 268 13.33 1.81 -5.24
C THR A 268 12.20 0.79 -5.09
N LYS A 269 11.00 1.29 -4.79
CA LYS A 269 9.76 0.51 -4.86
C LYS A 269 8.68 1.30 -5.57
N ILE A 270 8.08 0.71 -6.60
CA ILE A 270 7.05 1.33 -7.43
C ILE A 270 5.69 0.71 -7.12
N TYR A 271 4.61 1.49 -7.23
CA TYR A 271 3.24 1.12 -6.95
C TYR A 271 2.36 1.55 -8.14
N PHE A 272 1.77 0.57 -8.79
CA PHE A 272 0.89 0.75 -9.92
C PHE A 272 -0.57 0.84 -9.47
N PRO A 273 -1.29 1.95 -9.77
CA PRO A 273 -2.70 2.06 -9.47
C PRO A 273 -3.48 1.20 -10.47
N VAL A 274 -4.11 0.14 -9.97
CA VAL A 274 -4.98 -0.72 -10.79
C VAL A 274 -6.45 -0.62 -10.37
N TYR A 275 -6.74 0.17 -9.33
CA TYR A 275 -8.10 0.58 -8.95
C TYR A 275 -8.77 1.36 -10.08
N GLY A 276 -10.00 1.01 -10.44
CA GLY A 276 -10.71 1.53 -11.61
C GLY A 276 -10.36 0.82 -12.93
N LEU A 277 -9.54 -0.23 -12.89
CA LEU A 277 -9.28 -1.13 -14.02
C LEU A 277 -9.91 -2.49 -13.74
N ASN A 278 -10.34 -3.18 -14.79
CA ASN A 278 -11.06 -4.46 -14.67
C ASN A 278 -10.29 -5.51 -13.85
N ASP A 279 -10.91 -6.01 -12.78
CA ASP A 279 -10.28 -6.94 -11.84
C ASP A 279 -9.92 -8.28 -12.51
N GLN A 280 -10.74 -8.84 -13.41
CA GLN A 280 -10.39 -10.07 -14.13
C GLN A 280 -9.09 -9.91 -14.94
N LYS A 281 -8.91 -8.79 -15.64
CA LYS A 281 -7.65 -8.51 -16.36
C LYS A 281 -6.47 -8.36 -15.40
N ASN A 282 -6.63 -7.56 -14.34
CA ASN A 282 -5.60 -7.35 -13.33
C ASN A 282 -5.16 -8.68 -12.67
N VAL A 283 -6.13 -9.50 -12.28
CA VAL A 283 -5.88 -10.79 -11.62
C VAL A 283 -5.18 -11.76 -12.59
N HIS A 284 -5.60 -11.79 -13.86
CA HIS A 284 -4.96 -12.62 -14.88
C HIS A 284 -3.51 -12.19 -15.14
N ALA A 285 -3.26 -10.89 -15.26
CA ALA A 285 -1.91 -10.34 -15.43
C ALA A 285 -0.99 -10.72 -14.27
N ILE A 286 -1.46 -10.60 -13.03
CA ILE A 286 -0.69 -10.99 -11.83
C ILE A 286 -0.47 -12.51 -11.80
N SER A 287 -1.50 -13.31 -12.10
CA SER A 287 -1.39 -14.77 -12.20
C SER A 287 -0.32 -15.19 -13.21
N GLN A 288 -0.35 -14.59 -14.40
CA GLN A 288 0.65 -14.83 -15.44
C GLN A 288 2.05 -14.41 -14.98
N TYR A 289 2.20 -13.22 -14.42
CA TYR A 289 3.48 -12.72 -13.96
C TYR A 289 4.11 -13.62 -12.89
N LEU A 290 3.31 -14.11 -11.92
CA LEU A 290 3.76 -15.05 -10.90
C LEU A 290 4.34 -16.33 -11.52
N LYS A 291 3.71 -16.89 -12.56
CA LYS A 291 4.24 -18.05 -13.29
C LYS A 291 5.55 -17.71 -14.00
N GLU A 292 5.62 -16.56 -14.68
CA GLU A 292 6.81 -16.14 -15.43
C GLU A 292 8.04 -15.92 -14.54
N ILE A 293 7.85 -15.55 -13.27
CA ILE A 293 8.94 -15.41 -12.29
C ILE A 293 9.21 -16.70 -11.48
N GLY A 294 8.63 -17.83 -11.87
CA GLY A 294 8.86 -19.15 -11.27
C GLY A 294 8.06 -19.44 -10.01
N LEU A 295 6.98 -18.69 -9.75
CA LEU A 295 6.05 -18.91 -8.64
C LEU A 295 4.77 -19.61 -9.14
N ASP A 296 4.94 -20.69 -9.91
CA ASP A 296 3.86 -21.41 -10.60
C ASP A 296 2.72 -21.84 -9.68
N ILE A 297 3.04 -22.34 -8.49
CA ILE A 297 2.03 -22.75 -7.49
C ILE A 297 1.11 -21.58 -7.15
N HIS A 298 1.68 -20.39 -6.92
CA HIS A 298 0.91 -19.21 -6.60
C HIS A 298 0.17 -18.67 -7.82
N GLY A 299 0.82 -18.61 -8.98
CA GLY A 299 0.19 -18.10 -10.20
C GLY A 299 -0.98 -18.97 -10.68
N ASN A 300 -0.87 -20.30 -10.60
CA ASN A 300 -1.96 -21.23 -10.95
C ASN A 300 -3.18 -21.09 -10.03
N GLU A 301 -2.96 -20.69 -8.78
CA GLU A 301 -4.02 -20.57 -7.78
C GLU A 301 -4.59 -19.17 -7.61
N TYR A 302 -3.87 -18.15 -8.10
CA TYR A 302 -4.13 -16.76 -7.79
C TYR A 302 -5.55 -16.31 -8.17
N GLU A 303 -6.02 -16.69 -9.38
CA GLU A 303 -7.37 -16.32 -9.82
C GLU A 303 -8.46 -16.92 -8.93
N ARG A 304 -8.32 -18.20 -8.57
CA ARG A 304 -9.25 -18.88 -7.66
C ARG A 304 -9.23 -18.23 -6.29
N ALA A 305 -8.04 -17.97 -5.75
CA ALA A 305 -7.88 -17.34 -4.44
C ALA A 305 -8.57 -15.96 -4.38
N VAL A 306 -8.46 -15.13 -5.42
CA VAL A 306 -9.15 -13.83 -5.44
C VAL A 306 -10.67 -13.98 -5.48
N ARG A 307 -11.21 -14.95 -6.23
CA ARG A 307 -12.67 -15.23 -6.23
C ARG A 307 -13.14 -15.70 -4.85
N ASP A 308 -12.37 -16.55 -4.19
CA ASP A 308 -12.73 -17.07 -2.85
C ASP A 308 -12.61 -15.98 -1.76
N LEU A 309 -11.71 -15.00 -1.93
CA LEU A 309 -11.61 -13.84 -1.05
C LEU A 309 -12.81 -12.89 -1.15
N PHE A 310 -13.42 -12.79 -2.34
CA PHE A 310 -14.51 -11.87 -2.64
C PHE A 310 -15.72 -12.58 -3.26
N PRO A 311 -16.34 -13.54 -2.55
CA PRO A 311 -17.36 -14.43 -3.12
C PRO A 311 -18.67 -13.72 -3.53
N GLY A 312 -18.88 -12.49 -3.09
CA GLY A 312 -20.03 -11.66 -3.45
C GLY A 312 -19.84 -10.81 -4.71
N PHE A 313 -18.67 -10.88 -5.35
CA PHE A 313 -18.33 -10.06 -6.51
C PHE A 313 -18.00 -10.94 -7.72
N ASP A 314 -18.57 -10.59 -8.87
CA ASP A 314 -18.12 -11.14 -10.16
C ASP A 314 -16.87 -10.38 -10.61
N ILE A 315 -15.71 -11.05 -10.60
CA ILE A 315 -14.42 -10.46 -10.97
C ILE A 315 -14.41 -9.92 -12.41
N GLN A 316 -15.31 -10.39 -13.29
CA GLN A 316 -15.44 -9.89 -14.65
C GLN A 316 -16.12 -8.51 -14.71
N GLN A 317 -16.91 -8.15 -13.70
CA GLN A 317 -17.76 -6.96 -13.68
C GLN A 317 -17.31 -5.90 -12.66
N THR A 318 -16.20 -6.14 -11.96
CA THR A 318 -15.64 -5.25 -10.94
C THR A 318 -14.30 -4.67 -11.39
N ASP A 319 -13.96 -3.52 -10.83
CA ASP A 319 -12.75 -2.74 -11.09
C ASP A 319 -12.10 -2.20 -9.80
N ARG A 320 -12.42 -2.79 -8.65
CA ARG A 320 -12.23 -2.18 -7.33
C ARG A 320 -11.70 -3.14 -6.28
N LEU A 321 -11.52 -4.42 -6.60
CA LEU A 321 -11.00 -5.42 -5.65
C LEU A 321 -9.51 -5.26 -5.44
N ILE A 322 -8.74 -4.96 -6.49
CA ILE A 322 -7.31 -4.67 -6.39
C ILE A 322 -7.09 -3.17 -6.53
N CYS A 323 -6.52 -2.55 -5.50
CA CYS A 323 -6.23 -1.13 -5.50
C CYS A 323 -4.87 -0.81 -6.12
N TRP A 324 -3.83 -1.55 -5.69
CA TRP A 324 -2.45 -1.29 -6.09
C TRP A 324 -1.66 -2.59 -6.22
N VAL A 325 -0.66 -2.58 -7.10
CA VAL A 325 0.38 -3.62 -7.19
C VAL A 325 1.72 -2.94 -6.99
N SER A 326 2.51 -3.36 -5.99
CA SER A 326 3.84 -2.81 -5.76
C SER A 326 4.95 -3.78 -6.16
N PHE A 327 6.03 -3.23 -6.71
CA PHE A 327 7.21 -3.96 -7.15
C PHE A 327 8.49 -3.39 -6.54
N ALA A 328 9.36 -4.28 -6.07
CA ALA A 328 10.77 -3.99 -5.77
C ALA A 328 11.63 -5.23 -6.09
N TYR A 329 12.93 -5.04 -6.18
CA TYR A 329 13.87 -6.12 -6.51
C TYR A 329 15.17 -5.97 -5.72
N THR A 330 15.73 -7.10 -5.30
CA THR A 330 17.15 -7.20 -4.95
C THR A 330 17.65 -8.56 -5.45
N GLU A 331 18.94 -8.71 -5.73
CA GLU A 331 19.50 -10.02 -6.08
C GLU A 331 19.30 -11.04 -4.97
N LYS A 332 19.37 -10.57 -3.71
CA LYS A 332 19.26 -11.42 -2.52
C LYS A 332 17.87 -12.04 -2.34
N THR A 333 16.80 -11.27 -2.58
CA THR A 333 15.43 -11.72 -2.32
C THR A 333 14.63 -12.02 -3.58
N GLY A 334 15.16 -11.70 -4.75
CA GLY A 334 14.41 -11.71 -6.00
C GLY A 334 13.35 -10.62 -6.04
N VAL A 335 12.30 -10.87 -6.84
CA VAL A 335 11.15 -9.97 -6.98
C VAL A 335 10.34 -9.94 -5.69
N TYR A 336 10.14 -8.73 -5.16
CA TYR A 336 9.19 -8.45 -4.09
C TYR A 336 7.92 -7.83 -4.69
N LEU A 337 6.88 -8.65 -4.83
CA LEU A 337 5.56 -8.23 -5.30
C LEU A 337 4.58 -8.15 -4.12
N SER A 338 3.75 -7.11 -4.07
CA SER A 338 2.65 -7.05 -3.09
C SER A 338 1.39 -6.50 -3.74
N VAL A 339 0.26 -7.14 -3.44
CA VAL A 339 -1.05 -6.74 -3.92
C VAL A 339 -1.85 -6.13 -2.77
N TYR A 340 -2.45 -4.96 -3.02
CA TYR A 340 -3.26 -4.22 -2.08
C TYR A 340 -4.71 -4.35 -2.52
N TYR A 341 -5.51 -5.06 -1.74
CA TYR A 341 -6.92 -5.28 -2.04
C TYR A 341 -7.81 -4.23 -1.36
N HIS A 342 -9.04 -4.11 -1.83
CA HIS A 342 -10.13 -3.57 -1.04
C HIS A 342 -10.24 -4.33 0.28
N SER A 343 -10.44 -3.59 1.38
CA SER A 343 -10.25 -4.12 2.74
C SER A 343 -11.56 -4.51 3.44
N SER A 344 -12.67 -4.55 2.71
CA SER A 344 -14.00 -4.88 3.20
C SER A 344 -14.71 -5.81 2.21
N LEU A 345 -15.62 -6.65 2.71
CA LEU A 345 -16.50 -7.44 1.86
C LEU A 345 -17.68 -6.62 1.29
N GLU A 346 -17.80 -5.36 1.68
CA GLU A 346 -18.84 -4.46 1.22
C GLU A 346 -18.28 -3.13 0.75
N TYR A 347 -19.07 -2.47 -0.09
CA TYR A 347 -18.91 -1.06 -0.45
C TYR A 347 -20.12 -0.32 0.12
N PRO A 348 -20.06 0.15 1.37
CA PRO A 348 -21.22 0.74 2.05
C PRO A 348 -21.76 2.01 1.37
N TRP A 349 -20.99 2.59 0.44
CA TRP A 349 -21.30 3.83 -0.27
C TRP A 349 -21.64 3.64 -1.74
N LEU A 350 -21.55 2.41 -2.26
CA LEU A 350 -22.15 2.12 -3.55
C LEU A 350 -23.65 2.10 -3.36
N GLU A 351 -24.35 2.89 -4.16
CA GLU A 351 -25.79 2.73 -4.30
C GLU A 351 -26.05 1.25 -4.62
N LYS A 352 -26.83 0.58 -3.76
CA LYS A 352 -27.45 -0.67 -4.16
C LYS A 352 -28.35 -0.29 -5.32
N ASN A 353 -27.92 -0.58 -6.54
CA ASN A 353 -28.81 -0.47 -7.70
C ASN A 353 -30.10 -1.23 -7.31
N PRO A 354 -31.26 -0.57 -7.32
CA PRO A 354 -32.52 -1.16 -6.87
C PRO A 354 -32.93 -2.38 -7.68
#